data_AF-A0AAD4PHN1-F1
#
_entry.id   AF-A0AAD4PHN1-F1
#
_cell.length_a   1.000
_cell.length_b   1.000
_cell.length_c   1.000
_cell.angle_alpha   90.00
_cell.angle_beta   90.00
_cell.angle_gamma   90.00
#
_symmetry.space_group_name_H-M   'P 1'
#
loop_
_entity.id
_entity.type
_entity.pdbx_description
1 polymer ?
#
loop_
_entity_poly.entity_id
_entity_poly.type
_entity_poly.pdbx_seq_one_letter_code
_entity_poly.pdbx_strand_id
1 'polypeptide(L)'
;MKLLWCTMCSLFIAQSKAKGCVYDGFKVYVLMSKLHSSALDLYSLVKNDSYYVLLSGRGTTVMVHPEAQAEFMQLLGNNGWNHKVINHDVGLDLRSAFETNRNLRKRFPYEGRVGTNRYYTFDEINQYIEDIALKYASRVFIKTIGKSFEGRSLKTIRITNGDGRDNKHVILIDGGIHAREWIAHASVLYVIDELVNNHLAHSHLLQDFDWIILPVLNPDGYEFTQLSADNRFWRKTRQPSSSNCIGTDANRNFDFHWNETGALLHPCSITYPGPKPFSEPETIAMRDLIHSLADRGKMYLTMHSHGKYILYPYGYTT
;
A
#
# COMPACT_ATOMS: atom_id res chain seq x y z
N MET A 1 2.48 -32.45 68.45
CA MET A 1 2.20 -33.40 67.35
C MET A 1 1.60 -32.58 66.20
N LYS A 2 2.40 -32.24 65.18
CA LYS A 2 2.00 -31.38 64.05
C LYS A 2 1.22 -32.22 63.04
N LEU A 3 -0.03 -31.85 62.72
CA LEU A 3 -0.77 -32.40 61.58
C LEU A 3 -0.43 -31.56 60.34
N LEU A 4 0.13 -32.23 59.32
CA LEU A 4 0.28 -31.73 57.96
C LEU A 4 -1.07 -31.77 57.25
N TRP A 5 -1.53 -30.63 56.74
CA TRP A 5 -2.53 -30.57 55.67
C TRP A 5 -1.81 -30.40 54.34
N CYS A 6 -1.91 -31.43 53.51
CA CYS A 6 -1.41 -31.44 52.14
C CYS A 6 -2.52 -30.88 51.24
N THR A 7 -2.47 -29.60 50.93
CA THR A 7 -3.34 -29.00 49.91
C THR A 7 -2.71 -29.26 48.54
N MET A 8 -3.28 -30.21 47.81
CA MET A 8 -3.05 -30.37 46.37
C MET A 8 -3.46 -29.09 45.64
N CYS A 9 -2.49 -28.35 45.13
CA CYS A 9 -2.71 -27.33 44.12
C CYS A 9 -2.88 -28.03 42.76
N SER A 10 -4.11 -28.24 42.34
CA SER A 10 -4.45 -28.59 40.96
C SER A 10 -4.20 -27.36 40.07
N LEU A 11 -3.05 -27.33 39.41
CA LEU A 11 -2.77 -26.41 38.31
C LEU A 11 -3.74 -26.69 37.15
N PHE A 12 -4.79 -25.88 37.05
CA PHE A 12 -5.52 -25.72 35.80
C PHE A 12 -4.64 -24.96 34.82
N ILE A 13 -3.91 -25.68 33.98
CA ILE A 13 -3.29 -25.11 32.78
C ILE A 13 -4.43 -24.86 31.80
N ALA A 14 -4.95 -23.63 31.79
CA ALA A 14 -5.76 -23.15 30.69
C ALA A 14 -4.88 -23.19 29.43
N GLN A 15 -5.12 -24.17 28.55
CA GLN A 15 -4.57 -24.14 27.20
C GLN A 15 -5.18 -22.94 26.49
N SER A 16 -4.51 -21.78 26.57
CA SER A 16 -4.75 -20.74 25.58
C SER A 16 -4.33 -21.32 24.24
N LYS A 17 -5.29 -21.70 23.40
CA LYS A 17 -5.01 -21.88 21.97
C LYS A 17 -4.32 -20.59 21.54
N ALA A 18 -3.04 -20.67 21.18
CA ALA A 18 -2.34 -19.55 20.57
C ALA A 18 -3.24 -19.06 19.43
N LYS A 19 -3.67 -17.81 19.51
CA LYS A 19 -4.50 -17.21 18.46
C LYS A 19 -3.65 -17.29 17.18
N GLY A 20 -4.07 -18.10 16.21
CA GLY A 20 -3.34 -18.28 14.96
C GLY A 20 -3.11 -16.92 14.28
N CYS A 21 -2.05 -16.81 13.49
CA CYS A 21 -1.81 -15.61 12.68
C CYS A 21 -2.95 -15.41 11.67
N VAL A 22 -3.17 -14.16 11.25
CA VAL A 22 -4.36 -13.76 10.46
C VAL A 22 -4.45 -14.52 9.14
N TYR A 23 -3.31 -14.89 8.54
CA TYR A 23 -3.25 -15.56 7.23
C TYR A 23 -2.84 -17.03 7.30
N ASP A 24 -2.81 -17.64 8.49
CA ASP A 24 -2.43 -19.05 8.63
C ASP A 24 -3.38 -19.95 7.83
N GLY A 25 -2.79 -20.83 7.01
CA GLY A 25 -3.52 -21.79 6.20
C GLY A 25 -4.27 -21.21 4.99
N PHE A 26 -4.23 -19.89 4.77
CA PHE A 26 -4.73 -19.31 3.52
C PHE A 26 -3.95 -19.90 2.34
N LYS A 27 -4.66 -20.19 1.24
CA LYS A 27 -4.05 -20.71 0.01
C LYS A 27 -4.25 -19.75 -1.13
N VAL A 28 -3.30 -19.75 -2.07
CA VAL A 28 -3.40 -18.96 -3.31
C VAL A 28 -3.53 -19.89 -4.50
N TYR A 29 -4.56 -19.67 -5.30
CA TYR A 29 -4.91 -20.41 -6.50
C TYR A 29 -4.72 -19.54 -7.73
N VAL A 30 -4.12 -20.09 -8.80
CA VAL A 30 -4.10 -19.48 -10.13
C VAL A 30 -5.07 -20.25 -11.02
N LEU A 31 -6.03 -19.53 -11.60
CA LEU A 31 -6.99 -20.06 -12.56
C LEU A 31 -6.41 -19.96 -13.98
N MET A 32 -6.39 -21.08 -14.71
CA MET A 32 -5.69 -21.21 -15.99
C MET A 32 -6.58 -20.93 -17.21
N SER A 33 -7.91 -20.95 -17.07
CA SER A 33 -8.85 -20.67 -18.14
C SER A 33 -9.15 -19.18 -18.27
N LYS A 34 -9.23 -18.66 -19.51
CA LYS A 34 -9.83 -17.34 -19.77
C LYS A 34 -11.29 -17.40 -19.31
N LEU A 35 -11.66 -16.57 -18.35
CA LEU A 35 -13.04 -16.34 -17.97
C LEU A 35 -13.74 -15.64 -19.15
N HIS A 36 -14.31 -16.42 -20.06
CA HIS A 36 -15.33 -15.90 -20.95
C HIS A 36 -16.69 -16.21 -20.33
N SER A 37 -17.49 -15.16 -20.14
CA SER A 37 -18.87 -15.12 -19.63
C SER A 37 -19.19 -15.48 -18.16
N SER A 38 -18.28 -16.01 -17.34
CA SER A 38 -18.55 -16.34 -15.91
C SER A 38 -17.83 -15.44 -14.89
N ALA A 39 -17.59 -14.17 -15.22
CA ALA A 39 -16.95 -13.20 -14.31
C ALA A 39 -17.85 -12.81 -13.11
N LEU A 40 -19.17 -12.96 -13.24
CA LEU A 40 -20.15 -12.65 -12.21
C LEU A 40 -20.02 -13.56 -10.97
N ASP A 41 -19.72 -14.85 -11.17
CA ASP A 41 -19.61 -15.83 -10.07
C ASP A 41 -18.30 -15.68 -9.29
N LEU A 42 -17.22 -15.22 -9.93
CA LEU A 42 -16.02 -14.84 -9.19
C LEU A 42 -16.22 -13.54 -8.44
N TYR A 43 -16.92 -12.56 -9.02
CA TYR A 43 -17.21 -11.29 -8.38
C TYR A 43 -18.11 -11.43 -7.15
N SER A 44 -19.07 -12.37 -7.18
CA SER A 44 -19.91 -12.70 -6.02
C SER A 44 -19.10 -13.33 -4.87
N LEU A 45 -18.06 -14.11 -5.16
CA LEU A 45 -17.13 -14.64 -4.15
C LEU A 45 -16.28 -13.54 -3.51
N VAL A 46 -15.85 -12.52 -4.28
CA VAL A 46 -15.07 -11.38 -3.75
C VAL A 46 -15.84 -10.56 -2.71
N LYS A 47 -17.18 -10.61 -2.74
CA LYS A 47 -18.02 -9.92 -1.75
C LYS A 47 -18.02 -10.58 -0.37
N ASN A 48 -17.50 -11.80 -0.26
CA ASN A 48 -17.32 -12.46 1.02
C ASN A 48 -15.89 -12.17 1.51
N ASP A 49 -15.77 -11.60 2.71
CA ASP A 49 -14.48 -11.26 3.38
C ASP A 49 -13.52 -12.46 3.50
N SER A 50 -14.00 -13.67 3.19
CA SER A 50 -13.24 -14.93 3.06
C SER A 50 -12.34 -15.02 1.82
N TYR A 51 -12.51 -14.14 0.82
CA TYR A 51 -11.77 -14.20 -0.45
C TYR A 51 -11.05 -12.88 -0.74
N TYR A 52 -9.73 -12.95 -0.85
CA TYR A 52 -8.92 -11.82 -1.32
C TYR A 52 -8.52 -12.08 -2.77
N VAL A 53 -9.07 -11.32 -3.71
CA VAL A 53 -8.56 -11.35 -5.08
C VAL A 53 -7.36 -10.44 -5.20
N LEU A 54 -6.22 -11.01 -5.60
CA LEU A 54 -5.05 -10.27 -6.10
C LEU A 54 -5.07 -10.40 -7.62
N LEU A 55 -5.50 -9.35 -8.31
CA LEU A 55 -5.68 -9.35 -9.76
C LEU A 55 -4.38 -9.11 -10.55
N SER A 56 -4.16 -10.06 -11.47
CA SER A 56 -3.60 -9.95 -12.83
C SER A 56 -2.10 -10.25 -13.09
N GLY A 57 -1.97 -11.26 -13.97
CA GLY A 57 -0.84 -11.78 -14.74
C GLY A 57 -1.44 -12.64 -15.88
N ARG A 58 -0.74 -13.66 -16.41
CA ARG A 58 -1.29 -14.62 -17.42
C ARG A 58 -2.43 -15.54 -16.89
N GLY A 59 -3.24 -15.08 -15.93
CA GLY A 59 -4.33 -15.80 -15.26
C GLY A 59 -4.94 -15.00 -14.09
N THR A 60 -6.06 -15.49 -13.55
CA THR A 60 -6.73 -14.90 -12.36
C THR A 60 -6.20 -15.58 -11.10
N THR A 61 -5.70 -14.80 -10.13
CA THR A 61 -5.18 -15.31 -8.86
C THR A 61 -6.15 -15.01 -7.71
N VAL A 62 -6.46 -16.01 -6.89
CA VAL A 62 -7.40 -15.91 -5.78
C VAL A 62 -6.77 -16.44 -4.50
N MET A 63 -6.75 -15.63 -3.44
CA MET A 63 -6.35 -16.04 -2.10
C MET A 63 -7.61 -16.38 -1.28
N VAL A 64 -7.62 -17.57 -0.67
CA VAL A 64 -8.83 -18.18 -0.08
C VAL A 64 -8.60 -18.52 1.38
N HIS A 65 -9.49 -18.03 2.26
CA HIS A 65 -9.52 -18.34 3.68
C HIS A 65 -9.66 -19.85 3.95
N PRO A 66 -8.96 -20.45 4.94
CA PRO A 66 -9.02 -21.87 5.26
C PRO A 66 -10.43 -22.48 5.26
N GLU A 67 -11.36 -21.81 5.92
CA GLU A 67 -12.75 -22.27 6.08
C GLU A 67 -13.54 -22.28 4.76
N ALA A 68 -13.13 -21.47 3.79
CA ALA A 68 -13.80 -21.31 2.50
C ALA A 68 -13.18 -22.18 1.37
N GLN A 69 -12.09 -22.91 1.65
CA GLN A 69 -11.36 -23.67 0.64
C GLN A 69 -12.16 -24.86 0.10
N ALA A 70 -12.93 -25.56 0.94
CA ALA A 70 -13.72 -26.71 0.51
C ALA A 70 -14.82 -26.30 -0.47
N GLU A 71 -15.59 -25.27 -0.12
CA GLU A 71 -16.63 -24.68 -0.98
C GLU A 71 -16.04 -24.13 -2.29
N PHE A 72 -14.89 -23.43 -2.19
CA PHE A 72 -14.20 -22.92 -3.37
C PHE A 72 -13.81 -24.03 -4.35
N MET A 73 -13.25 -25.14 -3.85
CA MET A 73 -12.87 -26.28 -4.69
C MET A 73 -14.09 -26.94 -5.34
N GLN A 74 -15.22 -27.03 -4.63
CA GLN A 74 -16.47 -27.53 -5.21
C GLN A 74 -16.95 -26.61 -6.34
N LEU A 75 -16.89 -25.29 -6.15
CA LEU A 75 -17.24 -24.33 -7.19
C LEU A 75 -16.35 -24.49 -8.43
N LEU A 76 -15.03 -24.60 -8.25
CA LEU A 76 -14.11 -24.83 -9.37
C LEU A 76 -14.46 -26.12 -10.13
N GLY A 77 -14.77 -27.20 -9.41
CA GLY A 77 -15.17 -28.49 -9.99
C GLY A 77 -16.48 -28.41 -10.77
N ASN A 78 -17.51 -27.80 -10.19
CA ASN A 78 -18.84 -27.64 -10.81
C ASN A 78 -18.78 -26.84 -12.11
N ASN A 79 -17.86 -25.87 -12.20
CA ASN A 79 -17.67 -25.03 -13.38
C ASN A 79 -16.57 -25.53 -14.33
N GLY A 80 -15.93 -26.66 -14.04
CA GLY A 80 -14.84 -27.19 -14.87
C GLY A 80 -13.62 -26.28 -14.97
N TRP A 81 -13.35 -25.46 -13.94
CA TRP A 81 -12.24 -24.50 -13.96
C TRP A 81 -10.91 -25.14 -13.55
N ASN A 82 -9.97 -25.16 -14.50
CA ASN A 82 -8.60 -25.60 -14.25
C ASN A 82 -7.86 -24.61 -13.36
N HIS A 83 -7.19 -25.13 -12.33
CA HIS A 83 -6.47 -24.32 -11.36
C HIS A 83 -5.16 -24.97 -10.92
N LYS A 84 -4.27 -24.15 -10.34
CA LYS A 84 -3.06 -24.59 -9.65
C LYS A 84 -2.94 -23.86 -8.31
N VAL A 85 -2.65 -24.59 -7.24
CA VAL A 85 -2.25 -23.98 -5.97
C VAL A 85 -0.80 -23.51 -6.11
N ILE A 86 -0.55 -22.22 -5.88
CA ILE A 86 0.79 -21.62 -5.98
C ILE A 86 1.37 -21.23 -4.61
N ASN A 87 0.53 -21.18 -3.58
CA ASN A 87 0.95 -21.04 -2.20
C ASN A 87 -0.02 -21.85 -1.31
N HIS A 88 0.54 -22.63 -0.40
CA HIS A 88 -0.21 -23.55 0.47
C HIS A 88 -0.49 -23.00 1.88
N ASP A 89 0.22 -21.95 2.28
CA ASP A 89 0.06 -21.25 3.56
C ASP A 89 0.66 -19.83 3.45
N VAL A 90 -0.21 -18.85 3.27
CA VAL A 90 0.20 -17.45 3.12
C VAL A 90 0.79 -16.91 4.43
N GLY A 91 0.30 -17.36 5.59
CA GLY A 91 0.82 -16.96 6.89
C GLY A 91 2.29 -17.31 7.07
N LEU A 92 2.71 -18.51 6.64
CA LEU A 92 4.11 -18.92 6.67
C LEU A 92 4.99 -18.04 5.78
N ASP A 93 4.58 -17.77 4.55
CA ASP A 93 5.33 -16.92 3.61
C ASP A 93 5.44 -15.48 4.14
N LEU A 94 4.37 -14.94 4.71
CA LEU A 94 4.37 -13.59 5.27
C LEU A 94 5.31 -13.46 6.47
N ARG A 95 5.32 -14.44 7.39
CA ARG A 95 6.29 -14.46 8.51
C ARG A 95 7.72 -14.54 8.03
N SER A 96 7.99 -15.44 7.07
CA SER A 96 9.32 -15.57 6.46
C SER A 96 9.77 -14.27 5.79
N ALA A 97 8.89 -13.64 5.01
CA ALA A 97 9.16 -12.35 4.37
C ALA A 97 9.35 -11.22 5.40
N PHE A 98 8.61 -11.22 6.49
CA PHE A 98 8.74 -10.23 7.57
C PHE A 98 10.12 -10.33 8.24
N GLU A 99 10.55 -11.54 8.63
CA GLU A 99 11.90 -11.75 9.19
C GLU A 99 13.01 -11.42 8.18
N THR A 100 12.81 -11.81 6.92
CA THR A 100 13.77 -11.48 5.84
C THR A 100 13.94 -9.97 5.71
N ASN A 101 12.86 -9.19 5.67
CA ASN A 101 12.93 -7.73 5.61
C ASN A 101 13.61 -7.15 6.85
N ARG A 102 13.34 -7.70 8.05
CA ARG A 102 13.99 -7.28 9.30
C ARG A 102 15.51 -7.51 9.24
N ASN A 103 15.94 -8.65 8.71
CA ASN A 103 17.36 -8.99 8.55
C ASN A 103 18.02 -8.13 7.48
N LEU A 104 17.33 -7.84 6.37
CA LEU A 104 17.84 -6.94 5.33
C LEU A 104 18.08 -5.52 5.85
N ARG A 105 17.21 -5.00 6.74
CA ARG A 105 17.43 -3.69 7.40
C ARG A 105 18.70 -3.66 8.24
N LYS A 106 18.99 -4.75 8.96
CA LYS A 106 20.24 -4.87 9.73
C LYS A 106 21.47 -4.99 8.83
N ARG A 107 21.36 -5.73 7.73
CA ARG A 107 22.47 -5.96 6.79
C ARG A 107 22.78 -4.73 5.93
N PHE A 108 21.77 -3.95 5.61
CA PHE A 108 21.87 -2.77 4.78
C PHE A 108 21.27 -1.56 5.51
N PRO A 109 21.88 -1.07 6.60
CA PRO A 109 21.37 0.07 7.34
C PRO A 109 21.27 1.31 6.42
N TYR A 110 20.38 2.24 6.77
CA TYR A 110 20.35 3.53 6.08
C TYR A 110 21.59 4.34 6.47
N GLU A 111 22.39 4.75 5.47
CA GLU A 111 23.66 5.48 5.64
C GLU A 111 23.71 6.69 4.70
N GLY A 112 22.66 7.53 4.71
CA GLY A 112 22.60 8.76 3.90
C GLY A 112 22.22 8.55 2.43
N ARG A 113 21.93 7.31 2.02
CA ARG A 113 21.49 6.97 0.66
C ARG A 113 20.51 5.79 0.67
N VAL A 114 19.57 5.82 -0.27
CA VAL A 114 18.71 4.68 -0.58
C VAL A 114 19.38 3.77 -1.60
N GLY A 115 18.94 2.51 -1.65
CA GLY A 115 19.38 1.51 -2.62
C GLY A 115 18.26 0.50 -2.88
N THR A 116 18.52 -0.49 -3.72
CA THR A 116 17.51 -1.45 -4.19
C THR A 116 17.47 -2.76 -3.40
N ASN A 117 18.27 -2.88 -2.33
CA ASN A 117 18.44 -4.13 -1.59
C ASN A 117 17.28 -4.44 -0.61
N ARG A 118 16.45 -3.45 -0.28
CA ARG A 118 15.35 -3.59 0.70
C ARG A 118 14.32 -2.46 0.61
N TYR A 119 13.22 -2.63 1.33
CA TYR A 119 12.26 -1.57 1.60
C TYR A 119 12.64 -0.76 2.84
N TYR A 120 12.38 0.55 2.79
CA TYR A 120 12.71 1.52 3.83
C TYR A 120 11.50 1.86 4.70
N THR A 121 11.69 2.14 5.98
CA THR A 121 10.61 2.60 6.88
C THR A 121 10.16 4.02 6.53
N PHE A 122 9.01 4.47 7.05
CA PHE A 122 8.60 5.87 6.88
C PHE A 122 9.68 6.84 7.38
N ASP A 123 10.26 6.56 8.54
CA ASP A 123 11.30 7.41 9.14
C ASP A 123 12.56 7.46 8.27
N GLU A 124 13.03 6.32 7.75
CA GLU A 124 14.18 6.29 6.84
C GLU A 124 13.91 7.04 5.52
N ILE A 125 12.68 6.95 4.99
CA ILE A 125 12.28 7.70 3.79
C ILE A 125 12.31 9.20 4.06
N ASN A 126 11.77 9.64 5.20
CA ASN A 126 11.76 11.06 5.58
C ASN A 126 13.18 11.57 5.83
N GLN A 127 14.00 10.79 6.54
CA GLN A 127 15.39 11.12 6.78
C GLN A 127 16.15 11.27 5.45
N TYR A 128 15.92 10.37 4.49
CA TYR A 128 16.55 10.45 3.17
C TYR A 128 16.20 11.72 2.41
N ILE A 129 14.92 12.09 2.31
CA ILE A 129 14.55 13.30 1.59
C ILE A 129 15.05 14.59 2.28
N GLU A 130 15.17 14.57 3.62
CA GLU A 130 15.74 15.68 4.40
C GLU A 130 17.25 15.80 4.19
N ASP A 131 17.98 14.68 4.25
CA ASP A 131 19.43 14.63 4.06
C ASP A 131 19.82 15.15 2.67
N ILE A 132 19.12 14.71 1.61
CA ILE A 132 19.41 15.18 0.25
C ILE A 132 18.98 16.64 0.03
N ALA A 133 17.94 17.13 0.72
CA ALA A 133 17.57 18.54 0.66
C ALA A 133 18.64 19.43 1.30
N LEU A 134 19.19 19.01 2.45
CA LEU A 134 20.30 19.71 3.10
C LEU A 134 21.56 19.68 2.22
N LYS A 135 21.88 18.53 1.63
CA LYS A 135 23.07 18.36 0.79
C LYS A 135 22.99 19.13 -0.53
N TYR A 136 21.81 19.26 -1.13
CA TYR A 136 21.59 19.90 -2.43
C TYR A 136 20.64 21.10 -2.32
N ALA A 137 20.91 22.00 -1.38
CA ALA A 137 20.01 23.10 -0.99
C ALA A 137 19.65 24.10 -2.11
N SER A 138 20.43 24.18 -3.21
CA SER A 138 20.10 25.00 -4.38
C SER A 138 19.12 24.33 -5.35
N ARG A 139 18.87 23.03 -5.19
CA ARG A 139 18.12 22.20 -6.16
C ARG A 139 16.95 21.43 -5.54
N VAL A 140 17.02 21.14 -4.25
CA VAL A 140 16.09 20.24 -3.57
C VAL A 140 15.45 20.96 -2.38
N PHE A 141 14.11 20.93 -2.35
CA PHE A 141 13.32 21.64 -1.35
C PHE A 141 12.23 20.73 -0.79
N ILE A 142 12.08 20.69 0.53
CA ILE A 142 11.02 19.92 1.19
C ILE A 142 9.87 20.84 1.59
N LYS A 143 8.64 20.36 1.44
CA LYS A 143 7.44 21.04 1.94
C LYS A 143 6.50 20.03 2.58
N THR A 144 6.12 20.28 3.83
CA THR A 144 5.00 19.58 4.47
C THR A 144 3.69 20.13 3.92
N ILE A 145 2.85 19.26 3.36
CA ILE A 145 1.57 19.63 2.74
C ILE A 145 0.37 19.35 3.64
N GLY A 146 0.58 18.61 4.73
CA GLY A 146 -0.48 18.22 5.66
C GLY A 146 0.02 17.20 6.67
N LYS A 147 -0.92 16.64 7.44
CA LYS A 147 -0.68 15.53 8.35
C LYS A 147 -1.70 14.43 8.09
N SER A 148 -1.30 13.19 8.32
CA SER A 148 -2.19 12.02 8.30
C SER A 148 -3.13 12.01 9.50
N PHE A 149 -4.04 11.05 9.54
CA PHE A 149 -4.95 10.88 10.68
C PHE A 149 -4.21 10.68 12.01
N GLU A 150 -3.18 9.83 12.04
CA GLU A 150 -2.35 9.58 13.22
C GLU A 150 -1.25 10.65 13.42
N GLY A 151 -1.27 11.75 12.64
CA GLY A 151 -0.46 12.94 12.86
C GLY A 151 0.93 12.95 12.20
N ARG A 152 1.22 11.99 11.31
CA ARG A 152 2.49 11.95 10.56
C ARG A 152 2.48 12.99 9.45
N SER A 153 3.61 13.66 9.25
CA SER A 153 3.72 14.71 8.23
C SER A 153 3.73 14.11 6.83
N LEU A 154 2.90 14.65 5.93
CA LEU A 154 2.99 14.37 4.49
C LEU A 154 3.99 15.36 3.90
N LYS A 155 5.16 14.87 3.49
CA LYS A 155 6.25 15.70 2.95
C LYS A 155 6.43 15.45 1.46
N THR A 156 6.42 16.54 0.72
CA THR A 156 6.81 16.58 -0.69
C THR A 156 8.26 17.00 -0.83
N ILE A 157 8.93 16.48 -1.86
CA ILE A 157 10.25 16.93 -2.31
C ILE A 157 10.11 17.56 -3.70
N ARG A 158 10.55 18.82 -3.83
CA ARG A 158 10.67 19.52 -5.11
C ARG A 158 12.11 19.46 -5.59
N ILE A 159 12.33 18.97 -6.80
CA ILE A 159 13.65 18.82 -7.43
C ILE A 159 13.68 19.68 -8.69
N THR A 160 14.72 20.51 -8.82
CA THR A 160 14.97 21.38 -9.97
C THR A 160 16.43 21.31 -10.42
N ASN A 161 16.78 21.97 -11.53
CA ASN A 161 18.16 22.08 -11.99
C ASN A 161 19.00 23.14 -11.24
N GLY A 162 18.36 24.01 -10.44
CA GLY A 162 19.04 25.05 -9.64
C GLY A 162 19.37 26.33 -10.41
N ASP A 163 18.75 26.56 -11.57
CA ASP A 163 18.96 27.75 -12.41
C ASP A 163 18.26 29.02 -11.88
N GLY A 164 17.55 28.93 -10.76
CA GLY A 164 16.82 30.04 -10.15
C GLY A 164 15.59 30.50 -10.95
N ARG A 165 15.20 29.80 -12.02
CA ARG A 165 13.98 30.14 -12.76
C ARG A 165 12.74 29.74 -11.96
N ASP A 166 11.87 30.70 -11.72
CA ASP A 166 10.56 30.48 -11.13
C ASP A 166 9.55 29.96 -12.14
N ASN A 167 8.42 29.43 -11.64
CA ASN A 167 7.24 29.08 -12.43
C ASN A 167 7.46 28.08 -13.59
N LYS A 168 8.43 27.17 -13.46
CA LYS A 168 8.59 26.02 -14.36
C LYS A 168 7.32 25.16 -14.46
N HIS A 169 7.23 24.32 -15.47
CA HIS A 169 6.18 23.30 -15.51
C HIS A 169 6.38 22.27 -14.40
N VAL A 170 5.31 21.58 -13.99
CA VAL A 170 5.38 20.57 -12.93
C VAL A 170 4.97 19.20 -13.40
N ILE A 171 5.79 18.22 -13.03
CA ILE A 171 5.43 16.81 -12.99
C ILE A 171 5.22 16.46 -11.51
N LEU A 172 4.00 16.05 -11.17
CA LEU A 172 3.65 15.57 -9.83
C LEU A 172 3.70 14.05 -9.82
N ILE A 173 4.40 13.48 -8.84
CA ILE A 173 4.42 12.03 -8.61
C ILE A 173 4.03 11.73 -7.18
N ASP A 174 3.16 10.75 -6.96
CA ASP A 174 3.00 10.14 -5.65
C ASP A 174 3.30 8.63 -5.68
N GLY A 175 3.67 8.13 -4.51
CA GLY A 175 3.77 6.71 -4.23
C GLY A 175 2.99 6.36 -2.98
N GLY A 176 2.40 5.16 -2.99
CA GLY A 176 1.98 4.54 -1.76
C GLY A 176 0.65 5.03 -1.19
N ILE A 177 -0.28 5.46 -2.05
CA ILE A 177 -1.66 5.71 -1.61
C ILE A 177 -2.30 4.45 -1.00
N HIS A 178 -1.95 3.27 -1.51
CA HIS A 178 -2.24 1.99 -0.86
C HIS A 178 -1.02 1.47 -0.11
N ALA A 179 -1.18 1.27 1.19
CA ALA A 179 -0.09 0.97 2.11
C ALA A 179 0.74 -0.28 1.74
N ARG A 180 0.08 -1.39 1.40
CA ARG A 180 0.74 -2.68 1.07
C ARG A 180 1.61 -2.66 -0.20
N GLU A 181 1.51 -1.62 -1.03
CA GLU A 181 2.18 -1.53 -2.32
C GLU A 181 3.61 -0.99 -2.16
N TRP A 182 4.44 -1.68 -1.38
CA TRP A 182 5.79 -1.22 -0.99
C TRP A 182 6.70 -0.90 -2.18
N ILE A 183 6.53 -1.58 -3.32
CA ILE A 183 7.30 -1.29 -4.53
C ILE A 183 6.95 0.07 -5.14
N ALA A 184 5.76 0.61 -4.92
CA ALA A 184 5.42 1.96 -5.36
C ALA A 184 6.29 3.01 -4.65
N HIS A 185 6.39 2.90 -3.33
CA HIS A 185 7.27 3.75 -2.51
C HIS A 185 8.73 3.64 -2.98
N ALA A 186 9.24 2.40 -3.13
CA ALA A 186 10.61 2.16 -3.59
C ALA A 186 10.89 2.71 -4.99
N SER A 187 9.93 2.61 -5.91
CA SER A 187 10.06 3.15 -7.27
C SER A 187 10.13 4.67 -7.25
N VAL A 188 9.32 5.33 -6.42
CA VAL A 188 9.35 6.79 -6.27
C VAL A 188 10.66 7.26 -5.63
N LEU A 189 11.19 6.52 -4.63
CA LEU A 189 12.51 6.79 -4.08
C LEU A 189 13.63 6.66 -5.12
N TYR A 190 13.53 5.67 -6.00
CA TYR A 190 14.50 5.50 -7.09
C TYR A 190 14.45 6.69 -8.07
N VAL A 191 13.26 7.19 -8.42
CA VAL A 191 13.12 8.42 -9.23
C VAL A 191 13.76 9.62 -8.53
N ILE A 192 13.54 9.79 -7.23
CA ILE A 192 14.18 10.87 -6.45
C ILE A 192 15.71 10.74 -6.53
N ASP A 193 16.25 9.55 -6.31
CA ASP A 193 17.69 9.29 -6.33
C ASP A 193 18.32 9.60 -7.69
N GLU A 194 17.69 9.17 -8.79
CA GLU A 194 18.14 9.46 -10.15
C GLU A 194 18.13 10.96 -10.45
N LEU A 195 17.05 11.68 -10.12
CA LEU A 195 16.92 13.11 -10.40
C LEU A 195 17.89 13.98 -9.58
N VAL A 196 18.29 13.52 -8.38
CA VAL A 196 19.19 14.27 -7.49
C VAL A 196 20.64 13.84 -7.71
N ASN A 197 20.95 12.57 -7.46
CA ASN A 197 22.32 12.04 -7.44
C ASN A 197 22.85 11.74 -8.84
N ASN A 198 21.99 11.42 -9.81
CA ASN A 198 22.35 11.20 -11.22
C ASN A 198 21.87 12.31 -12.16
N HIS A 199 21.71 13.53 -11.63
CA HIS A 199 21.11 14.65 -12.35
C HIS A 199 21.79 15.05 -13.67
N LEU A 200 23.09 14.78 -13.85
CA LEU A 200 23.78 15.12 -15.10
C LEU A 200 23.24 14.29 -16.27
N ALA A 201 23.01 12.98 -16.03
CA ALA A 201 22.39 12.09 -17.02
C ALA A 201 20.93 12.48 -17.32
N HIS A 202 20.25 13.09 -16.34
CA HIS A 202 18.84 13.46 -16.41
C HIS A 202 18.59 14.97 -16.53
N SER A 203 19.61 15.74 -16.93
CA SER A 203 19.58 17.21 -16.92
C SER A 203 18.45 17.77 -17.80
N HIS A 204 18.18 17.12 -18.93
CA HIS A 204 17.07 17.44 -19.83
C HIS A 204 15.69 17.37 -19.16
N LEU A 205 15.50 16.48 -18.18
CA LEU A 205 14.22 16.36 -17.44
C LEU A 205 14.01 17.50 -16.44
N LEU A 206 15.06 18.22 -16.07
CA LEU A 206 15.04 19.29 -15.06
C LEU A 206 15.16 20.69 -15.67
N GLN A 207 15.35 20.78 -16.98
CA GLN A 207 15.49 22.05 -17.68
C GLN A 207 14.23 22.88 -17.45
N ASP A 208 13.09 22.43 -18.01
CA ASP A 208 11.83 23.18 -17.99
C ASP A 208 10.81 22.69 -16.97
N PHE A 209 11.14 21.64 -16.21
CA PHE A 209 10.27 21.05 -15.20
C PHE A 209 10.87 21.09 -13.80
N ASP A 210 10.01 21.43 -12.83
CA ASP A 210 10.19 21.03 -11.45
C ASP A 210 9.46 19.69 -11.22
N TRP A 211 10.14 18.75 -10.57
CA TRP A 211 9.51 17.50 -10.15
C TRP A 211 9.09 17.64 -8.70
N ILE A 212 7.78 17.52 -8.43
CA ILE A 212 7.23 17.51 -7.08
C ILE A 212 6.82 16.08 -6.78
N ILE A 213 7.39 15.50 -5.75
CA ILE A 213 7.24 14.07 -5.46
C ILE A 213 6.78 13.87 -4.02
N LEU A 214 5.73 13.08 -3.81
CA LEU A 214 5.24 12.64 -2.51
C LEU A 214 5.51 11.13 -2.34
N PRO A 215 6.61 10.73 -1.68
CA PRO A 215 7.01 9.32 -1.63
C PRO A 215 6.08 8.43 -0.77
N VAL A 216 5.35 9.03 0.18
CA VAL A 216 4.44 8.30 1.09
C VAL A 216 3.14 9.10 1.26
N LEU A 217 2.13 8.82 0.43
CA LEU A 217 0.83 9.49 0.53
C LEU A 217 -0.03 8.95 1.69
N ASN A 218 0.07 7.66 2.02
CA ASN A 218 -0.64 7.03 3.15
C ASN A 218 0.36 6.55 4.22
N PRO A 219 0.94 7.46 5.03
CA PRO A 219 2.01 7.11 5.95
C PRO A 219 1.54 6.23 7.10
N ASP A 220 0.31 6.40 7.60
CA ASP A 220 -0.20 5.60 8.71
C ASP A 220 -0.45 4.15 8.28
N GLY A 221 -1.04 3.97 7.10
CA GLY A 221 -1.19 2.65 6.52
C GLY A 221 0.17 2.00 6.25
N TYR A 222 1.13 2.75 5.67
CA TYR A 222 2.46 2.23 5.36
C TYR A 222 3.18 1.74 6.62
N GLU A 223 3.19 2.54 7.68
CA GLU A 223 3.74 2.15 8.99
C GLU A 223 3.03 0.91 9.54
N PHE A 224 1.70 0.89 9.51
CA PHE A 224 0.92 -0.25 10.00
C PHE A 224 1.31 -1.57 9.34
N THR A 225 1.54 -1.57 8.01
CA THR A 225 1.97 -2.77 7.27
C THR A 225 3.33 -3.33 7.70
N GLN A 226 4.15 -2.54 8.39
CA GLN A 226 5.50 -2.90 8.80
C GLN A 226 5.61 -3.33 10.25
N LEU A 227 4.53 -3.26 11.03
CA LEU A 227 4.52 -3.64 12.44
C LEU A 227 4.52 -5.16 12.66
N SER A 228 3.89 -5.92 11.76
CA SER A 228 3.80 -7.37 11.84
C SER A 228 3.53 -8.01 10.48
N ALA A 229 3.78 -9.32 10.35
CA ALA A 229 3.40 -10.10 9.19
C ALA A 229 1.88 -10.05 8.91
N ASP A 230 1.07 -10.03 9.96
CA ASP A 230 -0.40 -10.01 9.89
C ASP A 230 -0.96 -8.69 9.34
N ASN A 231 -0.20 -7.61 9.40
CA ASN A 231 -0.62 -6.32 8.87
C ASN A 231 -0.20 -6.12 7.41
N ARG A 232 0.58 -7.04 6.82
CA ARG A 232 1.26 -6.82 5.53
C ARG A 232 0.31 -6.47 4.38
N PHE A 233 -0.91 -6.99 4.37
CA PHE A 233 -1.90 -6.72 3.31
C PHE A 233 -2.82 -5.53 3.60
N TRP A 234 -2.57 -4.74 4.65
CA TRP A 234 -3.32 -3.51 4.90
C TRP A 234 -3.20 -2.54 3.71
N ARG A 235 -4.33 -2.00 3.26
CA ARG A 235 -4.44 -1.15 2.06
C ARG A 235 -4.82 0.30 2.38
N LYS A 236 -5.79 0.46 3.27
CA LYS A 236 -6.55 1.70 3.51
C LYS A 236 -5.77 2.72 4.35
N THR A 237 -6.32 3.91 4.55
CA THR A 237 -5.92 4.85 5.61
C THR A 237 -6.15 4.25 6.99
N ARG A 238 -5.82 4.98 8.07
CA ARG A 238 -5.99 4.52 9.47
C ARG A 238 -7.04 5.28 10.27
N GLN A 239 -7.76 6.22 9.65
CA GLN A 239 -8.91 6.87 10.29
C GLN A 239 -10.03 5.84 10.56
N PRO A 240 -10.56 5.73 11.79
CA PRO A 240 -11.70 4.86 12.08
C PRO A 240 -12.89 5.20 11.18
N SER A 241 -13.45 4.18 10.52
CA SER A 241 -14.60 4.32 9.62
C SER A 241 -15.93 3.93 10.28
N SER A 242 -15.88 3.14 11.36
CA SER A 242 -17.00 2.80 12.24
C SER A 242 -16.47 2.27 13.59
N SER A 243 -17.35 1.75 14.47
CA SER A 243 -16.93 1.16 15.75
C SER A 243 -16.00 -0.06 15.61
N ASN A 244 -16.15 -0.84 14.54
CA ASN A 244 -15.42 -2.11 14.35
C ASN A 244 -14.47 -2.10 13.15
N CYS A 245 -14.50 -1.03 12.33
CA CYS A 245 -13.77 -1.00 11.07
C CYS A 245 -12.97 0.29 10.93
N ILE A 246 -11.77 0.15 10.38
CA ILE A 246 -10.77 1.20 10.27
C ILE A 246 -10.43 1.40 8.80
N GLY A 247 -10.27 2.67 8.42
CA GLY A 247 -9.72 3.11 7.16
C GLY A 247 -10.72 3.25 6.04
N THR A 248 -10.36 4.15 5.13
CA THR A 248 -10.98 4.43 3.83
C THR A 248 -9.99 4.05 2.72
N ASP A 249 -10.50 3.55 1.60
CA ASP A 249 -9.69 3.43 0.39
C ASP A 249 -9.45 4.83 -0.19
N ALA A 250 -8.25 5.36 0.03
CA ALA A 250 -7.90 6.71 -0.40
C ALA A 250 -8.04 6.91 -1.93
N ASN A 251 -7.88 5.86 -2.75
CA ASN A 251 -8.08 5.93 -4.20
C ASN A 251 -9.55 5.75 -4.62
N ARG A 252 -10.48 5.83 -3.67
CA ARG A 252 -11.93 5.93 -3.89
C ARG A 252 -12.53 7.18 -3.23
N ASN A 253 -11.70 8.02 -2.63
CA ASN A 253 -12.13 9.15 -1.81
C ASN A 253 -11.98 10.51 -2.51
N PHE A 254 -11.61 10.55 -3.80
CA PHE A 254 -11.55 11.79 -4.58
C PHE A 254 -12.94 12.21 -5.09
N ASP A 255 -13.19 13.51 -5.21
CA ASP A 255 -14.46 14.09 -5.67
C ASP A 255 -14.60 14.10 -7.20
N PHE A 256 -14.42 12.94 -7.82
CA PHE A 256 -14.62 12.75 -9.25
C PHE A 256 -15.39 11.46 -9.48
N HIS A 257 -16.66 11.57 -9.89
CA HIS A 257 -17.59 10.44 -9.98
C HIS A 257 -17.61 9.58 -8.70
N TRP A 258 -17.59 10.27 -7.54
CA TRP A 258 -17.44 9.63 -6.25
C TRP A 258 -18.60 8.69 -5.95
N ASN A 259 -18.26 7.43 -5.66
CA ASN A 259 -19.21 6.37 -5.31
C ASN A 259 -20.27 6.07 -6.40
N GLU A 260 -19.97 6.31 -7.67
CA GLU A 260 -20.83 5.86 -8.78
C GLU A 260 -20.60 4.37 -9.12
N THR A 261 -19.33 3.94 -9.20
CA THR A 261 -18.94 2.56 -9.52
C THR A 261 -17.66 2.17 -8.77
N GLY A 262 -17.40 0.85 -8.66
CA GLY A 262 -16.10 0.34 -8.18
C GLY A 262 -15.78 0.55 -6.70
N ALA A 263 -16.75 0.93 -5.88
CA ALA A 263 -16.65 1.10 -4.43
C ALA A 263 -17.77 0.33 -3.70
N LEU A 264 -17.57 0.01 -2.42
CA LEU A 264 -18.59 -0.62 -1.57
C LEU A 264 -18.77 0.21 -0.29
N LEU A 265 -19.98 0.69 -0.02
CA LEU A 265 -20.30 1.58 1.11
C LEU A 265 -20.20 0.93 2.50
N HIS A 266 -19.94 -0.38 2.57
CA HIS A 266 -19.69 -1.07 3.84
C HIS A 266 -18.34 -0.62 4.44
N PRO A 267 -18.28 -0.03 5.66
CA PRO A 267 -17.05 0.55 6.23
C PRO A 267 -15.86 -0.42 6.37
N CYS A 268 -16.13 -1.72 6.46
CA CYS A 268 -15.11 -2.76 6.57
C CYS A 268 -14.56 -3.20 5.21
N SER A 269 -15.22 -2.84 4.11
CA SER A 269 -14.74 -3.13 2.76
C SER A 269 -13.35 -2.55 2.55
N ILE A 270 -12.53 -3.29 1.80
CA ILE A 270 -11.22 -2.85 1.33
C ILE A 270 -11.31 -1.70 0.30
N THR A 271 -12.49 -1.51 -0.32
CA THR A 271 -12.81 -0.44 -1.28
C THR A 271 -13.80 0.59 -0.72
N TYR A 272 -13.93 0.68 0.61
CA TYR A 272 -14.79 1.67 1.25
C TYR A 272 -14.39 3.09 0.83
N PRO A 273 -15.27 3.88 0.20
CA PRO A 273 -14.91 5.18 -0.38
C PRO A 273 -14.87 6.33 0.64
N GLY A 274 -15.16 6.06 1.92
CA GLY A 274 -15.31 7.07 2.96
C GLY A 274 -16.76 7.54 3.09
N PRO A 275 -17.08 8.35 4.12
CA PRO A 275 -18.42 8.89 4.31
C PRO A 275 -18.80 10.01 3.32
N LYS A 276 -17.81 10.63 2.68
CA LYS A 276 -17.96 11.69 1.67
C LYS A 276 -16.65 11.84 0.87
N PRO A 277 -16.64 12.50 -0.30
CA PRO A 277 -15.41 12.85 -0.99
C PRO A 277 -14.50 13.69 -0.08
N PHE A 278 -13.18 13.45 -0.20
CA PHE A 278 -12.13 14.09 0.59
C PHE A 278 -12.42 14.05 2.09
N SER A 279 -12.79 12.88 2.61
CA SER A 279 -12.97 12.66 4.05
C SER A 279 -11.66 12.40 4.78
N GLU A 280 -10.65 11.88 4.06
CA GLU A 280 -9.37 11.51 4.66
C GLU A 280 -8.39 12.68 4.59
N PRO A 281 -7.67 13.00 5.69
CA PRO A 281 -6.73 14.11 5.72
C PRO A 281 -5.60 13.96 4.68
N GLU A 282 -5.20 12.75 4.34
CA GLU A 282 -4.23 12.46 3.29
C GLU A 282 -4.74 12.89 1.90
N THR A 283 -6.01 12.61 1.60
CA THR A 283 -6.61 12.95 0.30
C THR A 283 -6.95 14.44 0.20
N ILE A 284 -7.30 15.08 1.32
CA ILE A 284 -7.45 16.53 1.43
C ILE A 284 -6.10 17.21 1.11
N ALA A 285 -5.01 16.75 1.71
CA ALA A 285 -3.68 17.30 1.45
C ALA A 285 -3.26 17.14 -0.01
N MET A 286 -3.56 15.99 -0.63
CA MET A 286 -3.28 15.75 -2.04
C MET A 286 -4.13 16.64 -2.97
N ARG A 287 -5.43 16.81 -2.66
CA ARG A 287 -6.32 17.72 -3.37
C ARG A 287 -5.76 19.15 -3.37
N ASP A 288 -5.39 19.65 -2.20
CA ASP A 288 -4.88 21.01 -2.03
C ASP A 288 -3.53 21.20 -2.74
N LEU A 289 -2.67 20.18 -2.71
CA LEU A 289 -1.45 20.16 -3.51
C LEU A 289 -1.75 20.24 -5.01
N ILE A 290 -2.64 19.40 -5.54
CA ILE A 290 -3.00 19.41 -6.97
C ILE A 290 -3.58 20.77 -7.37
N HIS A 291 -4.50 21.35 -6.59
CA HIS A 291 -5.06 22.67 -6.87
C HIS A 291 -4.00 23.77 -6.85
N SER A 292 -3.04 23.72 -5.92
CA SER A 292 -1.93 24.68 -5.87
C SER A 292 -1.02 24.64 -7.10
N LEU A 293 -1.11 23.58 -7.91
CA LEU A 293 -0.33 23.36 -9.13
C LEU A 293 -1.14 23.59 -10.40
N ALA A 294 -2.42 23.97 -10.33
CA ALA A 294 -3.33 24.00 -11.49
C ALA A 294 -2.79 24.79 -12.70
N ASP A 295 -2.11 25.92 -12.46
CA ASP A 295 -1.60 26.78 -13.54
C ASP A 295 -0.32 26.23 -14.21
N ARG A 296 0.44 25.37 -13.54
CA ARG A 296 1.76 24.91 -14.00
C ARG A 296 1.95 23.39 -14.10
N GLY A 297 1.03 22.62 -13.51
CA GLY A 297 1.00 21.16 -13.58
C GLY A 297 0.72 20.68 -15.00
N LYS A 298 1.59 19.81 -15.52
CA LYS A 298 1.45 19.23 -16.87
C LYS A 298 1.21 17.73 -16.84
N MET A 299 1.62 17.06 -15.76
CA MET A 299 1.49 15.62 -15.62
C MET A 299 1.34 15.23 -14.16
N TYR A 300 0.46 14.26 -13.91
CA TYR A 300 0.30 13.62 -12.62
C TYR A 300 0.48 12.10 -12.79
N LEU A 301 1.42 11.53 -12.03
CA LEU A 301 1.74 10.11 -12.01
C LEU A 301 1.50 9.55 -10.62
N THR A 302 0.54 8.65 -10.48
CA THR A 302 0.33 7.90 -9.22
C THR A 302 0.83 6.47 -9.38
N MET A 303 1.78 6.08 -8.54
CA MET A 303 2.45 4.78 -8.64
C MET A 303 1.73 3.74 -7.80
N HIS A 304 1.37 2.62 -8.44
CA HIS A 304 0.64 1.51 -7.84
C HIS A 304 1.28 0.15 -8.15
N SER A 305 0.86 -0.88 -7.41
CA SER A 305 1.16 -2.27 -7.74
C SER A 305 0.01 -3.21 -7.36
N HIS A 306 -0.24 -4.31 -8.07
CA HIS A 306 0.51 -4.90 -9.18
C HIS A 306 -0.38 -4.92 -10.44
N GLY A 307 0.14 -5.47 -11.54
CA GLY A 307 -0.64 -5.68 -12.77
C GLY A 307 0.13 -5.38 -14.07
N LYS A 308 1.26 -4.68 -13.97
CA LYS A 308 2.11 -4.28 -15.13
C LYS A 308 1.32 -3.45 -16.15
N TYR A 309 0.59 -2.46 -15.65
CA TYR A 309 -0.25 -1.57 -16.46
C TYR A 309 0.29 -0.15 -16.48
N ILE A 310 0.04 0.55 -17.59
CA ILE A 310 0.04 2.01 -17.67
C ILE A 310 -1.40 2.38 -17.98
N LEU A 311 -2.06 3.07 -17.05
CA LEU A 311 -3.46 3.44 -17.15
C LEU A 311 -3.57 4.95 -17.32
N TYR A 312 -4.59 5.38 -18.07
CA TYR A 312 -4.98 6.77 -18.23
C TYR A 312 -6.50 6.89 -18.05
N PRO A 313 -7.04 8.09 -17.78
CA PRO A 313 -8.47 8.28 -17.60
C PRO A 313 -9.30 7.80 -18.81
N TYR A 314 -10.53 7.32 -18.61
CA TYR A 314 -11.29 7.33 -17.36
C TYR A 314 -11.40 5.93 -16.73
N GLY A 315 -11.46 5.88 -15.39
CA GLY A 315 -11.64 4.63 -14.63
C GLY A 315 -13.06 4.41 -14.07
N TYR A 316 -13.92 5.42 -14.10
CA TYR A 316 -15.28 5.36 -13.53
C TYR A 316 -16.33 4.79 -14.51
N THR A 317 -16.01 4.76 -15.80
CA THR A 317 -16.91 4.37 -16.90
C THR A 317 -16.15 3.56 -17.95
N THR A 318 -16.89 2.99 -18.91
CA THR A 318 -16.37 2.15 -20.02
C THR A 318 -16.72 2.75 -21.37
#